data_AF-A0A2V5R8Z4-F1
#
_entry.id   AF-A0A2V5R8Z4-F1
#
_cell.length_a   1.000
_cell.length_b   1.000
_cell.length_c   1.000
_cell.angle_alpha   90.00
_cell.angle_beta   90.00
_cell.angle_gamma   90.00
#
_symmetry.space_group_name_H-M   'P 1'
#
loop_
_entity.id
_entity.type
_entity.pdbx_description
1 polymer ?
#
loop_
_entity_poly.entity_id
_entity_poly.type
_entity_poly.pdbx_seq_one_letter_code
_entity_poly.pdbx_strand_id
1 'polypeptide(L)' 'MMRRQDAAPFVPYWMMLADSREIAIDHPDFASISEEEESVTVYDLSGGVEVVDLTLVVSLQYGGRFAVKRK' A
#
# COMPACT_ATOMS: atom_id res chain seq x y z
N MET A 1 2.92 -19.47 -19.63
CA MET A 1 1.60 -19.09 -19.06
C MET A 1 1.63 -19.51 -17.59
N MET A 2 1.85 -18.57 -16.68
CA MET A 2 1.76 -18.84 -15.23
C MET A 2 0.29 -19.10 -14.90
N ARG A 3 -0.02 -20.19 -14.20
CA ARG A 3 -1.40 -20.42 -13.75
C ARG A 3 -1.66 -19.54 -12.54
N ARG A 4 -2.89 -19.04 -12.35
CA ARG A 4 -3.26 -18.16 -11.23
C ARG A 4 -2.97 -18.77 -9.84
N GLN A 5 -2.90 -20.10 -9.77
CA GLN A 5 -2.51 -20.89 -8.60
C GLN A 5 -1.01 -20.81 -8.25
N ASP A 6 -0.16 -20.33 -9.16
CA ASP A 6 1.28 -20.16 -8.96
C ASP A 6 1.64 -18.74 -8.49
N ALA A 7 0.65 -17.84 -8.39
CA ALA A 7 0.84 -16.50 -7.85
C ALA A 7 0.98 -16.58 -6.32
N ALA A 8 1.99 -15.90 -5.78
CA ALA A 8 2.13 -15.78 -4.34
C ALA A 8 0.88 -15.11 -3.74
N PRO A 9 0.39 -15.57 -2.58
CA PRO A 9 -0.73 -14.93 -1.91
C PRO A 9 -0.37 -13.46 -1.59
N PHE A 10 -1.37 -12.60 -1.61
CA PHE A 10 -1.20 -11.22 -1.18
C PHE A 10 -0.76 -11.18 0.28
N VAL A 11 0.23 -10.33 0.57
CA VAL A 11 0.73 -10.07 1.92
C VAL A 11 0.37 -8.63 2.28
N PRO A 12 -0.44 -8.40 3.34
CA PRO A 12 -0.72 -7.05 3.82
C PRO A 12 0.54 -6.25 4.11
N TYR A 13 0.49 -4.95 3.83
CA TYR A 13 1.62 -4.05 3.97
C TYR A 13 1.19 -2.66 4.43
N TRP A 14 2.16 -1.89 4.92
CA TRP A 14 1.98 -0.47 5.25
C TRP A 14 2.69 0.40 4.22
N MET A 15 1.97 1.41 3.73
CA MET A 15 2.51 2.48 2.91
C MET A 15 2.85 3.66 3.81
N MET A 16 4.11 4.06 3.82
CA MET A 16 4.57 5.25 4.54
C MET A 16 4.65 6.43 3.59
N LEU A 17 4.08 7.55 4.01
CA LEU A 17 4.10 8.80 3.25
C LEU A 17 5.16 9.78 3.79
N ALA A 18 5.53 10.75 2.97
CA ALA A 18 6.51 11.78 3.29
C ALA A 18 6.12 12.66 4.50
N ASP A 19 4.83 12.79 4.78
CA ASP A 19 4.29 13.49 5.94
C ASP A 19 4.22 12.63 7.21
N SER A 20 4.87 11.45 7.19
CA SER A 20 4.86 10.44 8.26
C SER A 20 3.51 9.76 8.50
N ARG A 21 2.51 9.94 7.63
CA ARG A 21 1.30 9.11 7.69
C ARG A 21 1.60 7.68 7.26
N GLU A 22 0.85 6.75 7.85
CA GLU A 22 0.92 5.33 7.55
C GLU A 22 -0.46 4.86 7.10
N ILE A 23 -0.52 4.23 5.94
CA ILE A 23 -1.74 3.65 5.38
C ILE A 23 -1.59 2.13 5.37
N ALA A 24 -2.52 1.41 5.98
CA ALA A 24 -2.55 -0.05 5.98
C ALA A 24 -3.32 -0.56 4.75
N ILE A 25 -2.71 -1.47 3.98
CA ILE A 25 -3.34 -2.12 2.84
C ILE A 25 -3.56 -3.60 3.20
N ASP A 26 -4.76 -3.90 3.68
CA ASP A 26 -5.12 -5.23 4.21
C ASP A 26 -5.62 -6.21 3.13
N HIS A 27 -5.93 -5.72 1.93
CA HIS A 27 -6.42 -6.53 0.81
C HIS A 27 -5.89 -5.96 -0.53
N PRO A 28 -5.62 -6.79 -1.56
CA PRO A 28 -5.17 -6.30 -2.86
C PRO A 28 -6.16 -5.31 -3.51
N ASP A 29 -7.46 -5.48 -3.26
CA ASP A 29 -8.49 -4.59 -3.82
C ASP A 29 -8.55 -3.21 -3.15
N PHE A 30 -7.83 -3.00 -2.04
CA PHE A 30 -7.83 -1.71 -1.33
C PHE A 30 -6.82 -0.72 -1.91
N ALA A 31 -5.98 -1.14 -2.85
CA ALA A 31 -5.03 -0.25 -3.50
C ALA A 31 -5.03 -0.47 -5.01
N SER A 32 -5.03 0.63 -5.77
CA SER A 32 -4.86 0.61 -7.22
C SER A 32 -3.79 1.63 -7.62
N ILE A 33 -2.79 1.18 -8.38
CA ILE A 33 -1.70 2.02 -8.87
C ILE A 33 -2.02 2.43 -10.30
N SER A 34 -1.96 3.74 -10.59
CA SER A 34 -2.00 4.29 -11.93
C SER A 34 -0.61 4.75 -12.33
N GLU A 35 -0.02 4.12 -13.35
CA GLU A 35 1.28 4.54 -13.89
C GLU A 35 1.17 5.84 -14.69
N GLU A 36 0.03 6.08 -15.36
CA GLU A 36 -0.20 7.28 -16.17
C GLU A 36 -0.35 8.54 -15.31
N GLU A 37 -1.04 8.41 -14.18
CA GLU A 37 -1.32 9.51 -13.25
C GLU A 37 -0.33 9.55 -12.07
N GLU A 38 0.72 8.72 -12.10
CA GLU A 38 1.73 8.56 -11.04
C GLU A 38 1.13 8.60 -9.63
N SER A 39 0.07 7.82 -9.41
CA SER A 39 -0.70 7.87 -8.16
C SER A 39 -1.16 6.49 -7.70
N VAL A 40 -1.46 6.41 -6.41
CA VAL A 40 -2.09 5.25 -5.78
C VAL A 40 -3.43 5.69 -5.20
N THR A 41 -4.49 5.01 -5.63
CA THR A 41 -5.81 5.14 -5.00
C THR A 41 -5.94 4.09 -3.91
N VAL A 42 -6.29 4.53 -2.71
CA VAL A 42 -6.55 3.70 -1.53
C VAL A 42 -8.02 3.77 -1.17
N TYR A 43 -8.63 2.61 -0.96
CA TYR A 43 -10.02 2.47 -0.54
C TYR A 43 -10.10 2.02 0.91
N ASP A 44 -11.08 2.54 1.65
CA ASP A 44 -11.39 2.08 3.01
C ASP A 44 -12.73 1.32 3.08
N LEU A 45 -12.93 0.61 4.19
CA LEU A 45 -14.14 -0.18 4.46
C LEU A 45 -15.40 0.68 4.69
N SER A 46 -15.25 1.98 4.97
CA SER A 46 -16.36 2.92 5.10
C SER A 46 -16.81 3.51 3.76
N GLY A 47 -16.13 3.15 2.66
CA GLY A 47 -16.38 3.67 1.32
C GLY A 47 -15.64 4.98 1.03
N GLY A 48 -14.70 5.37 1.89
CA GLY A 48 -13.79 6.49 1.64
C GLY A 48 -12.73 6.14 0.60
N VAL A 49 -12.21 7.19 -0.05
CA VAL A 49 -11.19 7.10 -1.08
C VAL A 49 -10.12 8.14 -0.78
N GLU A 50 -8.87 7.71 -0.75
CA GLU A 50 -7.70 8.58 -0.67
C GLU A 50 -6.86 8.39 -1.94
N VAL A 51 -6.49 9.49 -2.61
CA VAL A 51 -5.57 9.46 -3.75
C VAL A 51 -4.24 10.03 -3.28
N VAL A 52 -3.20 9.20 -3.39
CA VAL A 52 -1.84 9.51 -2.96
C VAL A 52 -0.96 9.64 -4.19
N ASP A 53 -0.29 10.77 -4.33
CA ASP A 53 0.78 10.94 -5.32
C ASP A 53 1.92 9.95 -5.03
N LEU A 54 2.36 9.21 -6.05
CA LEU A 54 3.36 8.15 -5.89
C LEU A 54 4.71 8.71 -5.40
N THR A 55 5.02 9.98 -5.70
CA THR A 55 6.24 10.66 -5.21
C THR A 55 6.23 10.90 -3.71
N LEU A 56 5.05 10.87 -3.08
CA LEU A 56 4.91 10.99 -1.63
C LEU A 56 5.11 9.65 -0.91
N VAL A 57 5.13 8.53 -1.62
CA VAL A 57 5.35 7.20 -1.05
C VAL A 57 6.84 7.01 -0.77
N VAL A 58 7.19 6.98 0.51
CA VAL A 58 8.59 6.86 0.95
C VAL A 58 9.01 5.41 1.13
N SER A 59 8.11 4.53 1.56
CA SER A 59 8.41 3.10 1.70
C SER A 59 7.16 2.23 1.76
N LEU A 60 7.33 0.96 1.36
CA LEU A 60 6.36 -0.11 1.56
C LEU A 60 6.95 -1.13 2.54
N GLN A 61 6.24 -1.42 3.64
CA GLN A 61 6.68 -2.37 4.65
C GLN A 61 5.85 -3.64 4.63
N TYR A 62 6.50 -4.77 4.34
CA TYR A 62 5.89 -6.10 4.33
C TYR A 62 6.16 -6.83 5.65
N GLY A 63 5.12 -7.42 6.23
CA GLY A 63 5.22 -8.26 7.43
C GLY A 63 5.47 -7.46 8.72
N GLY A 64 4.45 -7.45 9.60
CA GLY A 64 4.53 -7.03 11.01
C GLY A 64 5.27 -5.74 11.33
N ARG A 65 4.52 -4.66 11.62
CA ARG A 65 4.99 -3.34 12.09
C ARG A 65 6.33 -3.41 12.84
N PHE A 66 7.43 -3.05 12.17
CA PHE A 66 8.70 -2.86 12.86
C PHE A 66 8.51 -1.70 13.82
N ALA A 67 8.61 -1.96 15.13
CA ALA A 67 8.76 -0.89 16.09
C ALA A 67 10.05 -0.16 15.74
N VAL A 68 9.95 0.97 15.02
CA VAL A 68 11.08 1.85 14.75
C VAL A 68 11.59 2.31 16.11
N LYS A 69 12.66 1.66 16.60
CA LYS A 69 13.43 2.17 17.74
C LYS A 69 14.11 3.45 17.26
N ARG A 70 13.46 4.60 17.51
CA ARG A 70 14.14 5.89 17.44
C ARG A 70 15.27 5.85 18.46
N LYS A 71 16.51 6.04 17.98
CA LYS A 71 17.68 6.32 18.82
C LYS A 71 17.70 7.81 19.18
#